data_AF-A0A534PE20-F1
#
_entry.id   AF-A0A534PE20-F1
#
_cell.length_a   1.000
_cell.length_b   1.000
_cell.length_c   1.000
_cell.angle_alpha   90.00
_cell.angle_beta   90.00
_cell.angle_gamma   90.00
#
_symmetry.space_group_name_H-M   'P 1'
#
loop_
_entity.id
_entity.type
_entity.pdbx_description
1 polymer ?
#
loop_
_entity_poly.entity_id
_entity_poly.type
_entity_poly.pdbx_seq_one_letter_code
_entity_poly.pdbx_strand_id
1 'polypeptide(L)'
;MSTDYGQTWVATGNDVSQSMPSATGIDNAFYRDPATDRLLWVVYGISSNPPQTTMGISDDGGRTWRLGSTPCCDEGENPRMLAAKPRVSITSGYPNVLYYCTNTAQAGGLEFLAGARVCYKSVDGGATWDAGRTLLLKPVGNFLECAGQGEMFDSLDGSYPTADPSGRLYLLIRCGVETENFAGPPPIDSAYIVRSDDEMATWTQVGQPPPLPPGYGTSGIPYKEELRADADGNLYLVRGTGSPTNALYLWVSRDGGATWSGQRQLSIPGTALSDDPMWQLALGSPGRLAVNYAGTQGSSNPCSGATSCSDLNMYLVETDNALDPNVVFRGAALNDPNDHTSYMLGGSDFSDVTIGPDSVFRAAFPGGHIGWLDAVDNCPFVSNPDQLDSGGINTTVPDGIGDACQCGDVTGNGIVNGQDANAIKRHGLRIEPNPTFLVPGNCDVTGNGACNGQDANAVKRAALDLASPLFGQNCHNAIGAPVPPDL
;
A
#
# COMPACT_ATOMS: atom_id res chain seq x y z
N MET A 1 -8.48 -3.24 1.12
CA MET A 1 -8.51 -3.06 2.59
C MET A 1 -8.67 -4.40 3.26
N SER A 2 -7.88 -4.71 4.28
CA SER A 2 -8.03 -5.95 5.05
C SER A 2 -8.32 -5.64 6.51
N THR A 3 -9.37 -6.25 7.06
CA THR A 3 -9.79 -6.09 8.47
C THR A 3 -9.43 -7.30 9.34
N ASP A 4 -8.77 -8.30 8.78
CA ASP A 4 -8.50 -9.59 9.40
C ASP A 4 -7.02 -9.97 9.29
N TYR A 5 -6.15 -8.97 9.41
CA TYR A 5 -4.70 -9.15 9.44
C TYR A 5 -4.10 -9.66 8.12
N GLY A 6 -4.64 -9.19 6.99
CA GLY A 6 -4.17 -9.54 5.65
C GLY A 6 -4.65 -10.89 5.13
N GLN A 7 -5.53 -11.59 5.87
CA GLN A 7 -6.04 -12.90 5.46
C GLN A 7 -7.08 -12.78 4.34
N THR A 8 -7.92 -11.76 4.39
CA THR A 8 -8.88 -11.41 3.34
C THR A 8 -8.81 -9.93 3.02
N TRP A 9 -9.16 -9.60 1.78
CA TRP A 9 -9.10 -8.25 1.24
C TRP A 9 -10.42 -7.90 0.58
N VAL A 10 -10.94 -6.73 0.92
CA VAL A 10 -12.09 -6.11 0.28
C VAL A 10 -11.60 -4.88 -0.45
N ALA A 11 -11.96 -4.72 -1.73
CA ALA A 11 -11.74 -3.47 -2.43
C ALA A 11 -12.54 -2.36 -1.71
N THR A 12 -11.87 -1.28 -1.32
CA THR A 12 -12.56 -0.17 -0.65
C THR A 12 -12.14 1.14 -1.26
N GLY A 13 -13.13 1.87 -1.74
CA GLY A 13 -12.97 3.17 -2.40
C GLY A 13 -13.38 3.07 -3.87
N ASN A 14 -13.98 4.14 -4.38
CA ASN A 14 -14.02 4.35 -5.82
C ASN A 14 -12.58 4.44 -6.35
N ASP A 15 -12.40 4.23 -7.64
CA ASP A 15 -11.16 4.61 -8.33
C ASP A 15 -10.88 6.10 -8.06
N VAL A 16 -10.05 6.34 -7.05
CA VAL A 16 -9.71 7.67 -6.54
C VAL A 16 -8.91 8.47 -7.56
N SER A 17 -8.37 7.78 -8.58
CA SER A 17 -7.72 8.39 -9.73
C SER A 17 -8.72 9.24 -10.56
N GLN A 18 -10.01 8.89 -10.61
CA GLN A 18 -11.01 9.67 -11.36
C GLN A 18 -11.30 11.04 -10.74
N SER A 19 -11.06 11.19 -9.44
CA SER A 19 -11.20 12.46 -8.73
C SER A 19 -9.92 13.31 -8.73
N MET A 20 -8.81 12.76 -9.22
CA MET A 20 -7.54 13.46 -9.32
C MET A 20 -7.19 13.82 -10.77
N PRO A 21 -6.68 15.03 -11.05
CA PRO A 21 -6.41 15.55 -12.39
C PRO A 21 -5.49 14.70 -13.27
N SER A 22 -4.71 13.77 -12.70
CA SER A 22 -3.70 12.98 -13.41
C SER A 22 -3.72 11.50 -12.97
N ALA A 23 -4.78 10.76 -13.33
CA ALA A 23 -4.87 9.31 -13.11
C ALA A 23 -3.79 8.47 -13.82
N THR A 24 -3.02 9.07 -14.74
CA THR A 24 -2.07 8.38 -15.62
C THR A 24 -0.60 8.57 -15.22
N GLY A 25 -0.31 8.79 -13.94
CA GLY A 25 1.05 9.05 -13.45
C GLY A 25 1.85 7.79 -13.08
N ILE A 26 3.17 7.91 -13.12
CA ILE A 26 4.15 6.95 -12.58
C ILE A 26 4.70 7.48 -11.25
N ASP A 27 5.61 6.76 -10.57
CA ASP A 27 6.31 7.24 -9.37
C ASP A 27 5.40 7.80 -8.27
N ASN A 28 4.32 7.08 -7.99
CA ASN A 28 3.36 7.49 -6.97
C ASN A 28 3.99 7.44 -5.57
N ALA A 29 3.45 8.22 -4.64
CA ALA A 29 3.76 8.09 -3.22
C ALA A 29 2.52 8.30 -2.38
N PHE A 30 2.20 7.31 -1.55
CA PHE A 30 1.09 7.39 -0.62
C PHE A 30 1.64 7.47 0.80
N TYR A 31 0.92 8.19 1.66
CA TYR A 31 1.31 8.36 3.05
C TYR A 31 0.09 8.59 3.92
N ARG A 32 0.14 8.01 5.11
CA ARG A 32 -0.82 8.23 6.19
C ARG A 32 -0.09 8.89 7.35
N ASP A 33 -0.57 10.04 7.80
CA ASP A 33 -0.15 10.60 9.08
C ASP A 33 -0.81 9.80 10.21
N PRO A 34 -0.05 9.04 11.02
CA PRO A 34 -0.61 8.18 12.04
C PRO A 34 -1.30 8.95 13.17
N ALA A 35 -0.97 10.23 13.36
CA ALA A 35 -1.53 11.05 14.45
C ALA A 35 -2.91 11.64 14.11
N THR A 36 -3.20 11.86 12.83
CA THR A 36 -4.43 12.54 12.37
C THR A 36 -5.29 11.69 11.47
N ASP A 37 -4.76 10.56 10.98
CA ASP A 37 -5.37 9.72 9.95
C ASP A 37 -5.48 10.40 8.57
N ARG A 38 -4.86 11.57 8.38
CA ARG A 38 -4.79 12.23 7.06
C ARG A 38 -4.03 11.36 6.08
N LEU A 39 -4.61 11.18 4.90
CA LEU A 39 -3.97 10.54 3.76
C LEU A 39 -3.46 11.60 2.80
N LEU A 40 -2.28 11.34 2.25
CA LEU A 40 -1.62 12.14 1.25
C LEU A 40 -1.24 11.21 0.12
N TRP A 41 -1.57 11.59 -1.11
CA TRP A 41 -1.20 10.83 -2.29
C TRP A 41 -0.59 11.77 -3.31
N VAL A 42 0.67 11.52 -3.64
CA VAL A 42 1.41 12.23 -4.66
C VAL A 42 1.46 11.37 -5.91
N VAL A 43 1.19 11.99 -7.06
CA VAL A 43 1.22 11.35 -8.38
C VAL A 43 2.10 12.18 -9.30
N TYR A 44 3.07 11.55 -9.96
CA TYR A 44 3.90 12.21 -10.96
C TYR A 44 3.27 12.05 -12.36
N GLY A 45 2.71 13.14 -12.88
CA GLY A 45 2.00 13.17 -14.15
C GLY A 45 2.94 13.30 -15.34
N ILE A 46 2.99 12.27 -16.19
CA ILE A 46 3.82 12.22 -17.42
C ILE A 46 3.15 12.84 -18.65
N SER A 47 1.90 13.29 -18.53
CA SER A 47 1.09 13.78 -19.65
C SER A 47 1.33 15.25 -19.99
N SER A 48 2.06 15.99 -19.16
CA SER A 48 2.44 17.39 -19.36
C SER A 48 3.92 17.54 -19.70
N ASN A 49 4.29 18.66 -20.32
CA ASN A 49 5.69 19.04 -20.56
C ASN A 49 5.94 20.47 -20.02
N PRO A 50 6.68 20.64 -18.92
CA PRO A 50 7.32 19.58 -18.12
C PRO A 50 6.29 18.66 -17.43
N PRO A 51 6.68 17.44 -17.03
CA PRO A 51 5.89 16.60 -16.14
C PRO A 51 5.42 17.41 -14.92
N GLN A 52 4.26 17.05 -14.37
CA GLN A 52 3.70 17.77 -13.22
C GLN A 52 3.30 16.79 -12.11
N THR A 53 3.82 17.05 -10.92
CA THR A 53 3.36 16.37 -9.70
C THR A 53 2.02 16.93 -9.24
N THR A 54 1.08 16.04 -8.89
CA THR A 54 -0.19 16.39 -8.23
C THR A 54 -0.24 15.77 -6.83
N MET A 55 -0.76 16.51 -5.85
CA MET A 55 -1.00 16.00 -4.50
C MET A 55 -2.49 15.96 -4.20
N GLY A 56 -3.00 14.79 -3.86
CA GLY A 56 -4.30 14.58 -3.24
C GLY A 56 -4.17 14.54 -1.72
N ILE A 57 -5.13 15.14 -1.02
CA ILE A 57 -5.25 15.10 0.43
C ILE A 57 -6.65 14.57 0.79
N SER A 58 -6.71 13.62 1.71
CA SER A 58 -7.96 13.12 2.29
C SER A 58 -7.90 13.17 3.81
N ASP A 59 -8.96 13.68 4.41
CA ASP A 59 -9.14 13.81 5.86
C ASP A 59 -10.24 12.87 6.40
N ASP A 60 -10.77 11.98 5.56
CA ASP A 60 -11.91 11.11 5.87
C ASP A 60 -11.66 9.64 5.51
N GLY A 61 -10.40 9.21 5.59
CA GLY A 61 -9.98 7.83 5.31
C GLY A 61 -10.05 7.46 3.83
N GLY A 62 -9.89 8.44 2.94
CA GLY A 62 -9.85 8.25 1.49
C GLY A 62 -11.21 8.29 0.79
N ARG A 63 -12.29 8.68 1.51
CA ARG A 63 -13.66 8.75 0.93
C ARG A 63 -13.81 9.95 0.01
N THR A 64 -13.21 11.07 0.38
CA THR A 64 -13.13 12.27 -0.45
C THR A 64 -11.70 12.78 -0.52
N TRP A 65 -11.36 13.35 -1.67
CA TRP A 65 -10.04 13.89 -1.97
C TRP A 65 -10.16 15.34 -2.41
N ARG A 66 -9.22 16.17 -1.94
CA ARG A 66 -9.01 17.53 -2.42
C ARG A 66 -7.60 17.69 -2.94
N LEU A 67 -7.40 18.60 -3.88
CA LEU A 67 -6.06 18.96 -4.33
C LEU A 67 -5.31 19.73 -3.25
N GLY A 68 -4.09 19.29 -2.97
CA GLY A 68 -3.09 19.99 -2.19
C GLY A 68 -2.17 20.83 -3.08
N SER A 69 -1.42 21.75 -2.47
CA SER A 69 -0.30 22.40 -3.15
C SER A 69 0.87 21.42 -3.25
N THR A 70 1.53 21.35 -4.39
CA THR A 70 2.82 20.68 -4.54
C THR A 70 3.97 21.67 -4.33
N PRO A 71 5.09 21.26 -3.72
CA PRO A 71 6.25 22.13 -3.53
C PRO A 71 6.89 22.57 -4.86
N CYS A 72 7.68 23.64 -4.82
CA CYS A 72 8.15 24.32 -6.03
C CYS A 72 9.29 23.58 -6.74
N CYS A 73 8.93 22.58 -7.52
CA CYS A 73 9.51 22.22 -8.83
C CYS A 73 8.61 21.13 -9.38
N ASP A 74 7.91 21.43 -10.46
CA ASP A 74 6.96 20.50 -11.11
C ASP A 74 7.62 19.17 -11.54
N GLU A 75 8.96 19.08 -11.48
CA GLU A 75 9.83 17.96 -11.87
C GLU A 75 10.26 17.07 -10.68
N GLY A 76 9.41 16.90 -9.66
CA GLY A 76 9.74 16.06 -8.51
C GLY A 76 9.52 14.57 -8.78
N GLU A 77 10.60 13.79 -8.90
CA GLU A 77 10.57 12.33 -9.09
C GLU A 77 10.77 11.58 -7.76
N ASN A 78 10.26 10.35 -7.73
CA ASN A 78 10.28 9.40 -6.60
C ASN A 78 9.93 10.04 -5.24
N PRO A 79 8.82 10.77 -5.12
CA PRO A 79 8.51 11.52 -3.91
C PRO A 79 8.32 10.62 -2.69
N ARG A 80 8.65 11.13 -1.50
CA ARG A 80 8.27 10.55 -0.21
C ARG A 80 7.74 11.61 0.72
N MET A 81 6.78 11.20 1.54
CA MET A 81 6.07 12.05 2.47
C MET A 81 6.24 11.52 3.89
N LEU A 82 6.32 12.44 4.85
CA LEU A 82 6.18 12.10 6.26
C LEU A 82 5.55 13.25 7.06
N ALA A 83 5.03 12.92 8.24
CA ALA A 83 4.61 13.87 9.26
C ALA A 83 5.45 13.68 10.53
N ALA A 84 5.80 14.79 11.18
CA ALA A 84 6.50 14.78 12.47
C ALA A 84 5.90 15.82 13.42
N LYS A 85 5.98 15.58 14.73
CA LYS A 85 5.62 16.63 15.69
C LYS A 85 6.57 17.82 15.53
N PRO A 86 6.06 19.06 15.61
CA PRO A 86 6.92 20.24 15.56
C PRO A 86 7.90 20.23 16.73
N ARG A 87 9.15 20.58 16.44
CA ARG A 87 10.22 20.74 17.45
C ARG A 87 10.69 22.17 17.59
N VAL A 88 10.65 22.91 16.48
CA VAL A 88 11.10 24.30 16.37
C VAL A 88 10.02 25.17 15.76
N SER A 89 9.29 24.64 14.76
CA SER A 89 8.25 25.39 14.06
C SER A 89 6.98 25.52 14.88
N ILE A 90 6.21 26.57 14.61
CA ILE A 90 4.84 26.72 15.08
C ILE A 90 3.93 26.33 13.92
N THR A 91 3.06 25.34 14.14
CA THR A 91 2.10 24.87 13.13
C THR A 91 0.78 25.64 13.19
N SER A 92 0.04 25.64 12.08
CA SER A 92 -1.26 26.33 11.95
C SER A 92 -2.27 25.45 11.24
N GLY A 93 -3.45 25.22 11.82
CA GLY A 93 -4.52 24.44 11.19
C GLY A 93 -4.26 22.93 11.07
N TYR A 94 -3.03 22.48 11.34
CA TYR A 94 -2.65 21.07 11.35
C TYR A 94 -1.60 20.83 12.45
N PRO A 95 -1.67 19.73 13.23
CA PRO A 95 -0.84 19.59 14.42
C PRO A 95 0.63 19.25 14.13
N ASN A 96 0.92 18.62 12.99
CA ASN A 96 2.25 18.15 12.63
C ASN A 96 2.90 19.04 11.57
N VAL A 97 4.23 18.95 11.49
CA VAL A 97 5.00 19.42 10.34
C VAL A 97 4.96 18.32 9.29
N LEU A 98 4.60 18.67 8.05
CA LEU A 98 4.67 17.76 6.92
C LEU A 98 5.98 18.00 6.16
N TYR A 99 6.58 16.90 5.71
CA TYR A 99 7.74 16.94 4.83
C TYR A 99 7.44 16.21 3.53
N TYR A 100 7.89 16.81 2.42
CA TYR A 100 7.86 16.24 1.09
C TYR A 100 9.29 16.20 0.57
N CYS A 101 9.83 15.04 0.28
CA CYS A 101 11.18 14.84 -0.21
C CYS A 101 11.14 14.22 -1.60
N THR A 102 11.95 14.70 -2.53
CA THR A 102 11.92 14.25 -3.92
C THR A 102 13.30 14.40 -4.56
N ASN A 103 13.59 13.56 -5.55
CA ASN A 103 14.74 13.73 -6.42
C ASN A 103 14.41 14.85 -7.43
N THR A 104 15.34 15.79 -7.62
CA THR A 104 15.04 16.99 -8.43
C THR A 104 16.26 17.51 -9.18
N ALA A 105 15.99 18.07 -10.36
CA ALA A 105 16.96 18.78 -11.18
C ALA A 105 17.43 20.13 -10.59
N GLN A 106 16.83 20.63 -9.49
CA GLN A 106 17.20 21.91 -8.86
C GLN A 106 18.70 22.06 -8.56
N ALA A 107 19.44 20.95 -8.41
CA ALA A 107 20.88 20.94 -8.19
C ALA A 107 21.67 20.16 -9.26
N GLY A 108 21.25 20.19 -10.52
CA GLY A 108 22.13 19.83 -11.65
C GLY A 108 21.77 18.60 -12.47
N GLY A 109 20.56 18.04 -12.33
CA GLY A 109 20.03 17.00 -13.22
C GLY A 109 19.10 15.99 -12.53
N LEU A 110 18.26 15.33 -13.34
CA LEU A 110 17.56 14.10 -12.95
C LEU A 110 18.58 12.96 -13.01
N GLU A 111 19.05 12.58 -11.84
CA GLU A 111 19.69 11.35 -11.41
C GLU A 111 20.98 10.77 -12.06
N PHE A 112 21.43 11.16 -13.26
CA PHE A 112 22.43 10.33 -13.94
C PHE A 112 23.92 10.55 -13.58
N LEU A 113 24.34 11.74 -13.08
CA LEU A 113 25.74 12.03 -12.67
C LEU A 113 25.91 13.16 -11.63
N ALA A 114 24.90 14.02 -11.51
CA ALA A 114 24.78 15.06 -10.51
C ALA A 114 23.29 15.23 -10.22
N GLY A 115 22.94 15.53 -8.97
CA GLY A 115 21.55 15.67 -8.57
C GLY A 115 21.44 15.98 -7.10
N ALA A 116 20.22 16.33 -6.66
CA ALA A 116 19.90 16.47 -5.25
C ALA A 116 18.57 15.80 -4.91
N ARG A 117 18.52 15.25 -3.70
CA ARG A 117 17.26 15.03 -2.99
C ARG A 117 16.94 16.27 -2.20
N VAL A 118 15.81 16.91 -2.47
CA VAL A 118 15.36 18.12 -1.78
C VAL A 118 14.14 17.80 -0.95
N CYS A 119 14.14 18.25 0.30
CA CYS A 119 13.01 18.15 1.21
C CYS A 119 12.41 19.51 1.48
N TYR A 120 11.09 19.58 1.36
CA TYR A 120 10.26 20.74 1.59
C TYR A 120 9.47 20.56 2.87
N LYS A 121 9.22 21.66 3.58
CA LYS A 121 8.52 21.66 4.85
C LYS A 121 7.23 22.45 4.76
N SER A 122 6.13 21.88 5.28
CA SER A 122 4.86 22.57 5.48
C SER A 122 4.49 22.59 6.96
N VAL A 123 4.10 23.77 7.44
CA VAL A 123 3.64 23.99 8.82
C VAL A 123 2.12 24.19 8.90
N ASP A 124 1.41 24.05 7.77
CA ASP A 124 -0.02 24.30 7.64
C ASP A 124 -0.80 23.13 7.02
N GLY A 125 -0.26 21.91 7.18
CA GLY A 125 -0.92 20.70 6.72
C GLY A 125 -0.91 20.51 5.20
N GLY A 126 0.09 21.05 4.52
CA GLY A 126 0.31 20.90 3.08
C GLY A 126 -0.42 21.94 2.24
N ALA A 127 -0.85 23.06 2.85
CA ALA A 127 -1.47 24.17 2.13
C ALA A 127 -0.42 25.12 1.52
N THR A 128 0.74 25.26 2.17
CA THR A 128 1.93 25.92 1.64
C THR A 128 3.19 25.15 2.02
N TRP A 129 4.24 25.35 1.24
CA TRP A 129 5.55 24.72 1.41
C TRP A 129 6.65 25.77 1.41
N ASP A 130 7.73 25.52 2.15
CA ASP A 130 8.91 26.36 2.12
C ASP A 130 9.71 26.20 0.81
N ALA A 131 10.85 26.89 0.71
CA ALA A 131 11.69 26.86 -0.50
C ALA A 131 12.45 25.54 -0.71
N GLY A 132 12.30 24.56 0.20
CA GLY A 132 13.06 23.32 0.15
C GLY A 132 14.50 23.47 0.67
N ARG A 133 15.08 22.34 1.05
CA ARG A 133 16.48 22.20 1.46
C ARG A 133 17.08 20.97 0.83
N THR A 134 18.30 21.09 0.31
CA THR A 134 19.09 19.94 -0.13
C THR A 134 19.34 19.02 1.06
N LEU A 135 18.81 17.80 0.96
CA LEU A 135 19.05 16.73 1.91
C LEU A 135 20.29 15.94 1.49
N LEU A 136 20.24 15.36 0.29
CA LEU A 136 21.34 14.57 -0.30
C LEU A 136 21.85 15.23 -1.58
N LEU A 137 23.13 15.06 -1.86
CA LEU A 137 23.83 15.66 -2.99
C LEU A 137 24.88 14.70 -3.58
N LYS A 138 24.89 14.61 -4.92
CA LYS A 138 25.93 13.94 -5.70
C LYS A 138 26.49 14.88 -6.76
N PRO A 139 27.81 14.85 -7.07
CA PRO A 139 28.82 13.89 -6.59
C PRO A 139 29.52 14.30 -5.28
N VAL A 140 29.22 15.46 -4.71
CA VAL A 140 29.81 15.92 -3.45
C VAL A 140 28.77 15.80 -2.36
N GLY A 141 29.01 14.97 -1.35
CA GLY A 141 28.06 14.74 -0.26
C GLY A 141 27.80 16.03 0.54
N ASN A 142 26.55 16.22 0.92
CA ASN A 142 26.10 17.26 1.84
C ASN A 142 26.47 16.95 3.31
N PHE A 143 26.54 15.67 3.65
CA PHE A 143 26.94 15.13 4.95
C PHE A 143 28.46 14.99 5.05
N LEU A 144 29.01 15.38 6.19
CA LEU A 144 30.46 15.34 6.44
C LEU A 144 31.01 13.92 6.37
N GLU A 145 30.21 12.94 6.79
CA GLU A 145 30.51 11.51 6.74
C GLU A 145 30.79 11.02 5.31
N CYS A 146 30.19 11.67 4.30
CA CYS A 146 30.33 11.34 2.89
C CYS A 146 31.22 12.35 2.12
N ALA A 147 31.97 13.19 2.85
CA ALA A 147 32.80 14.24 2.26
C ALA A 147 33.82 13.65 1.27
N GLY A 148 33.78 14.13 0.02
CA GLY A 148 34.69 13.71 -1.05
C GLY A 148 34.30 12.41 -1.76
N GLN A 149 33.20 11.75 -1.35
CA GLN A 149 32.70 10.52 -1.99
C GLN A 149 31.32 10.67 -2.63
N GLY A 150 30.52 11.65 -2.20
CA GLY A 150 29.12 11.77 -2.66
C GLY A 150 28.15 10.97 -1.79
N GLU A 151 26.86 11.29 -1.89
CA GLU A 151 25.79 10.47 -1.34
C GLU A 151 25.12 9.64 -2.43
N MET A 152 24.79 8.40 -2.08
CA MET A 152 24.08 7.49 -2.97
C MET A 152 22.58 7.63 -2.74
N PHE A 153 21.87 7.92 -3.83
CA PHE A 153 20.42 8.00 -3.90
C PHE A 153 19.99 7.95 -5.37
N ASP A 154 18.89 7.24 -5.58
CA ASP A 154 18.24 6.98 -6.86
C ASP A 154 16.72 6.80 -6.64
N SER A 155 16.04 6.19 -7.61
CA SER A 155 14.61 5.88 -7.57
C SER A 155 14.24 4.69 -6.67
N LEU A 156 15.18 3.82 -6.31
CA LEU A 156 14.94 2.50 -5.69
C LEU A 156 15.47 2.37 -4.25
N ASP A 157 16.51 3.09 -3.90
CA ASP A 157 16.44 4.18 -2.93
C ASP A 157 15.48 4.11 -1.71
N GLY A 158 15.96 4.00 -0.47
CA GLY A 158 15.14 4.36 0.72
C GLY A 158 15.82 5.24 1.76
N SER A 159 16.81 6.02 1.35
CA SER A 159 17.44 7.13 2.08
C SER A 159 16.49 8.34 2.16
N TYR A 160 15.35 8.12 2.80
CA TYR A 160 14.37 9.14 3.12
C TYR A 160 14.25 9.31 4.64
N PRO A 161 13.93 10.53 5.11
CA PRO A 161 13.77 10.77 6.52
C PRO A 161 12.56 10.03 7.08
N THR A 162 12.68 9.59 8.34
CA THR A 162 11.58 9.03 9.13
C THR A 162 11.50 9.74 10.47
N ALA A 163 10.30 9.89 11.04
CA ALA A 163 10.08 10.64 12.27
C ALA A 163 9.78 9.73 13.45
N ASP A 164 10.37 10.03 14.61
CA ASP A 164 9.87 9.53 15.89
C ASP A 164 8.76 10.46 16.44
N PRO A 165 8.04 10.07 17.50
CA PRO A 165 6.94 10.88 18.04
C PRO A 165 7.36 12.11 18.81
N SER A 166 8.63 12.28 19.10
CA SER A 166 9.15 13.54 19.63
C SER A 166 9.40 14.55 18.51
N GLY A 167 9.28 14.13 17.25
CA GLY A 167 9.56 14.93 16.06
C GLY A 167 11.04 14.90 15.66
N ARG A 168 11.84 13.98 16.22
CA ARG A 168 13.20 13.75 15.71
C ARG A 168 13.11 13.05 14.38
N LEU A 169 14.00 13.43 13.48
CA LEU A 169 14.11 12.82 12.18
C LEU A 169 15.34 11.94 12.12
N TYR A 170 15.20 10.74 11.60
CA TYR A 170 16.27 9.80 11.35
C TYR A 170 16.42 9.62 9.84
N LEU A 171 17.64 9.46 9.39
CA LEU A 171 17.96 9.19 7.99
C LEU A 171 19.08 8.17 7.94
N LEU A 172 18.95 7.22 7.02
CA LEU A 172 20.04 6.37 6.59
C LEU A 172 20.74 7.08 5.43
N ILE A 173 22.03 7.35 5.57
CA ILE A 173 22.86 7.88 4.49
C ILE A 173 23.87 6.83 4.07
N ARG A 174 24.12 6.74 2.76
CA ARG A 174 25.22 5.94 2.21
C ARG A 174 26.16 6.80 1.39
N CYS A 175 27.45 6.58 1.59
CA CYS A 175 28.48 7.34 0.90
C CYS A 175 28.99 6.58 -0.33
N GLY A 176 29.15 7.30 -1.44
CA GLY A 176 29.65 6.76 -2.69
C GLY A 176 29.12 7.50 -3.91
N VAL A 177 29.66 7.12 -5.06
CA VAL A 177 29.18 7.57 -6.37
C VAL A 177 28.34 6.45 -6.97
N GLU A 178 27.06 6.72 -7.19
CA GLU A 178 26.25 5.85 -8.03
C GLU A 178 26.41 6.19 -9.50
N THR A 179 26.27 5.15 -10.31
CA THR A 179 25.88 5.29 -11.71
C THR A 179 24.69 4.37 -11.87
N GLU A 180 23.51 4.91 -12.19
CA GLU A 180 22.23 4.19 -12.29
C GLU A 180 22.21 3.05 -13.34
N ASN A 181 23.35 2.78 -13.98
CA ASN A 181 23.54 1.73 -14.99
C ASN A 181 24.55 0.64 -14.59
N PHE A 182 25.07 0.64 -13.37
CA PHE A 182 25.81 -0.51 -12.84
C PHE A 182 25.09 -1.03 -11.62
N ALA A 183 24.04 -1.80 -11.89
CA ALA A 183 23.44 -2.69 -10.94
C ALA A 183 24.54 -3.46 -10.21
N GLY A 184 24.71 -3.17 -8.93
CA GLY A 184 25.88 -3.51 -8.13
C GLY A 184 25.74 -2.88 -6.76
N PRO A 185 26.29 -3.46 -5.69
CA PRO A 185 26.24 -2.83 -4.38
C PRO A 185 27.18 -1.62 -4.44
N PRO A 186 27.05 -0.68 -3.51
CA PRO A 186 28.08 0.34 -3.39
C PRO A 186 29.46 -0.33 -3.26
N PRO A 187 30.50 0.18 -3.94
CA PRO A 187 31.85 -0.39 -3.87
C PRO A 187 32.43 -0.38 -2.44
N ILE A 188 31.79 0.35 -1.53
CA ILE A 188 32.09 0.45 -0.10
C ILE A 188 30.79 0.39 0.71
N ASP A 189 30.75 -0.41 1.77
CA ASP A 189 29.62 -0.43 2.73
C ASP A 189 29.75 0.70 3.76
N SER A 190 29.93 1.93 3.27
CA SER A 190 30.03 3.12 4.12
C SER A 190 28.65 3.75 4.28
N ALA A 191 28.00 3.46 5.40
CA ALA A 191 26.66 3.94 5.71
C ALA A 191 26.54 4.40 7.16
N TYR A 192 25.65 5.35 7.41
CA TYR A 192 25.48 5.99 8.71
C TYR A 192 24.01 6.23 9.01
N ILE A 193 23.66 6.16 10.29
CA ILE A 193 22.38 6.66 10.78
C ILE A 193 22.62 8.06 11.34
N VAL A 194 21.94 9.04 10.78
CA VAL A 194 22.00 10.43 11.22
C VAL A 194 20.64 10.87 11.76
N ARG A 195 20.67 11.78 12.72
CA ARG A 195 19.48 12.31 13.39
C ARG A 195 19.45 13.83 13.34
N SER A 196 18.28 14.40 13.06
CA SER A 196 17.99 15.82 13.24
C SER A 196 17.06 16.01 14.44
N ASP A 197 17.41 16.96 15.30
CA ASP A 197 16.61 17.39 16.45
C ASP A 197 15.91 18.76 16.19
N ASP A 198 16.11 19.33 15.00
CA ASP A 198 15.76 20.71 14.64
C ASP A 198 15.14 20.81 13.23
N GLU A 199 14.33 19.81 12.88
CA GLU A 199 13.51 19.81 11.66
C GLU A 199 14.33 19.90 10.35
N MET A 200 15.37 19.07 10.24
CA MET A 200 16.32 18.98 9.12
C MET A 200 17.30 20.16 8.98
N ALA A 201 17.38 21.06 9.97
CA ALA A 201 18.33 22.17 9.91
C ALA A 201 19.78 21.70 10.16
N THR A 202 19.98 20.77 11.08
CA THR A 202 21.26 20.11 11.34
C THR A 202 21.07 18.61 11.55
N TRP A 203 22.15 17.87 11.31
CA TRP A 203 22.19 16.42 11.45
C TRP A 203 23.39 15.99 12.28
N THR A 204 23.22 14.94 13.07
CA THR A 204 24.27 14.32 13.88
C THR A 204 24.28 12.83 13.65
N GLN A 205 25.44 12.24 13.38
CA GLN A 205 25.59 10.78 13.35
C GLN A 205 25.28 10.18 14.73
N VAL A 206 24.36 9.23 14.76
CA VAL A 206 23.95 8.50 15.99
C VAL A 206 24.34 7.03 15.96
N GLY A 207 24.70 6.49 14.79
CA GLY A 207 25.13 5.11 14.68
C GLY A 207 25.53 4.72 13.26
N GLN A 208 25.74 3.42 13.08
CA GLN A 208 25.92 2.79 11.78
C GLN A 208 24.87 1.68 11.64
N PRO A 209 24.31 1.47 10.44
CA PRO A 209 23.45 0.34 10.22
C PRO A 209 24.25 -0.98 10.30
N PRO A 210 23.59 -2.12 10.46
CA PRO A 210 24.22 -3.44 10.31
C PRO A 210 24.92 -3.55 8.94
N PRO A 211 25.99 -4.37 8.83
CA PRO A 211 26.62 -4.65 7.55
C PRO A 211 25.64 -5.21 6.52
N LEU A 212 25.94 -5.03 5.25
CA LEU A 212 25.14 -5.62 4.17
C LEU A 212 25.15 -7.16 4.23
N PRO A 213 23.99 -7.83 4.05
CA PRO A 213 23.93 -9.28 4.00
C PRO A 213 24.64 -9.83 2.73
N PRO A 214 25.08 -11.11 2.73
CA PRO A 214 25.62 -11.74 1.54
C PRO A 214 24.62 -11.74 0.37
N GLY A 215 25.07 -11.41 -0.84
CA GLY A 215 24.19 -11.31 -2.02
C GLY A 215 23.47 -9.97 -2.16
N TYR A 216 23.69 -9.03 -1.24
CA TYR A 216 23.20 -7.66 -1.40
C TYR A 216 23.86 -6.98 -2.60
N GLY A 217 23.05 -6.45 -3.51
CA GLY A 217 23.48 -5.72 -4.70
C GLY A 217 24.28 -6.53 -5.72
N THR A 218 24.11 -7.86 -5.86
CA THR A 218 24.84 -8.59 -6.92
C THR A 218 24.54 -8.02 -8.32
N SER A 219 25.55 -8.06 -9.20
CA SER A 219 25.53 -7.39 -10.51
C SER A 219 24.21 -7.63 -11.28
N GLY A 220 23.49 -6.58 -11.61
CA GLY A 220 22.22 -6.68 -12.36
C GLY A 220 20.93 -6.47 -11.55
N ILE A 221 20.99 -6.42 -10.21
CA ILE A 221 19.79 -6.35 -9.35
C ILE A 221 19.77 -5.04 -8.54
N PRO A 222 18.69 -4.23 -8.63
CA PRO A 222 18.55 -3.02 -7.83
C PRO A 222 18.56 -3.29 -6.32
N TYR A 223 19.07 -2.33 -5.56
CA TYR A 223 19.13 -2.39 -4.10
C TYR A 223 17.99 -1.53 -3.53
N LYS A 224 17.34 -2.02 -2.47
CA LYS A 224 16.39 -1.23 -1.68
C LYS A 224 16.55 -1.54 -0.21
N GLU A 225 16.51 -0.49 0.58
CA GLU A 225 16.47 -0.55 2.04
C GLU A 225 15.60 0.57 2.56
N GLU A 226 15.00 0.38 3.72
CA GLU A 226 14.08 1.35 4.28
C GLU A 226 14.25 1.44 5.79
N LEU A 227 14.42 2.66 6.29
CA LEU A 227 14.51 2.96 7.70
C LEU A 227 13.20 3.61 8.16
N ARG A 228 12.57 3.04 9.19
CA ARG A 228 11.38 3.63 9.82
C ARG A 228 11.55 3.71 11.34
N ALA A 229 11.00 4.75 11.95
CA ALA A 229 10.93 4.91 13.41
C ALA A 229 9.50 4.71 13.90
N ASP A 230 9.31 3.93 14.98
CA ASP A 230 8.00 3.74 15.59
C ASP A 230 7.68 4.78 16.66
N ALA A 231 6.52 4.60 17.31
CA ALA A 231 6.04 5.50 18.33
C ALA A 231 6.78 5.45 19.69
N ASP A 232 7.81 4.62 19.85
CA ASP A 232 8.69 4.61 21.02
C ASP A 232 10.12 5.03 20.65
N GLY A 233 10.37 5.40 19.39
CA GLY A 233 11.69 5.74 18.88
C GLY A 233 12.57 4.51 18.58
N ASN A 234 11.99 3.32 18.51
CA ASN A 234 12.67 2.15 17.97
C ASN A 234 12.85 2.33 16.46
N LEU A 235 14.00 1.89 15.94
CA LEU A 235 14.29 1.93 14.51
C LEU A 235 14.16 0.55 13.89
N TYR A 236 13.55 0.50 12.71
CA TYR A 236 13.34 -0.70 11.90
C TYR A 236 14.05 -0.48 10.58
N LEU A 237 15.05 -1.30 10.30
CA LEU A 237 15.75 -1.32 9.03
C LEU A 237 15.34 -2.58 8.28
N VAL A 238 14.72 -2.42 7.12
CA VAL A 238 14.41 -3.52 6.21
C VAL A 238 15.30 -3.42 4.98
N ARG A 239 15.81 -4.56 4.50
CA ARG A 239 16.62 -4.64 3.28
C ARG A 239 16.16 -5.79 2.40
N GLY A 240 16.08 -5.54 1.10
CA GLY A 240 15.97 -6.60 0.10
C GLY A 240 17.34 -7.12 -0.30
N THR A 241 17.44 -8.42 -0.54
CA THR A 241 18.62 -9.04 -1.13
C THR A 241 18.33 -9.50 -2.54
N GLY A 242 19.36 -9.48 -3.40
CA GLY A 242 19.27 -10.07 -4.73
C GLY A 242 19.57 -11.57 -4.71
N SER A 243 19.81 -12.10 -5.91
CA SER A 243 20.14 -13.50 -6.13
C SER A 243 21.38 -13.93 -5.34
N PRO A 244 21.38 -15.13 -4.72
CA PRO A 244 20.37 -16.19 -4.83
C PRO A 244 19.29 -16.16 -3.74
N THR A 245 19.36 -15.23 -2.78
CA THR A 245 18.47 -15.26 -1.60
C THR A 245 17.12 -14.64 -1.88
N ASN A 246 17.05 -13.55 -2.68
CA ASN A 246 15.80 -12.88 -3.08
C ASN A 246 14.82 -12.73 -1.89
N ALA A 247 15.30 -12.21 -0.76
CA ALA A 247 14.56 -12.18 0.51
C ALA A 247 14.61 -10.82 1.19
N LEU A 248 13.61 -10.53 2.03
CA LEU A 248 13.60 -9.35 2.88
C LEU A 248 14.16 -9.70 4.26
N TYR A 249 14.99 -8.83 4.81
CA TYR A 249 15.54 -8.98 6.16
C TYR A 249 15.27 -7.75 7.02
N LEU A 250 14.95 -7.99 8.28
CA LEU A 250 14.70 -7.00 9.31
C LEU A 250 15.84 -6.95 10.33
N TRP A 251 16.20 -5.72 10.71
CA TRP A 251 16.95 -5.38 11.90
C TRP A 251 16.18 -4.36 12.73
N VAL A 252 16.26 -4.51 14.06
CA VAL A 252 15.58 -3.62 15.00
C VAL A 252 16.58 -3.02 15.97
N SER A 253 16.53 -1.70 16.15
CA SER A 253 17.27 -0.97 17.17
C SER A 253 16.29 -0.39 18.19
N ARG A 254 16.66 -0.46 19.47
CA ARG A 254 15.87 0.09 20.59
C ARG A 254 16.54 1.27 21.28
N ASP A 255 17.65 1.75 20.70
CA ASP A 255 18.54 2.75 21.28
C ASP A 255 18.93 3.83 20.27
N GLY A 256 18.04 4.08 19.29
CA GLY A 256 18.22 5.13 18.29
C GLY A 256 19.33 4.85 17.28
N GLY A 257 19.61 3.58 16.99
CA GLY A 257 20.57 3.13 15.98
C GLY A 257 21.97 2.85 16.52
N ALA A 258 22.18 2.92 17.85
CA ALA A 258 23.47 2.63 18.46
C ALA A 258 23.80 1.12 18.45
N THR A 259 22.79 0.28 18.65
CA THR A 259 22.90 -1.18 18.51
C THR A 259 21.70 -1.75 17.75
N TRP A 260 21.89 -2.94 17.17
CA TRP A 260 20.91 -3.61 16.33
C TRP A 260 20.75 -5.07 16.72
N SER A 261 19.54 -5.60 16.54
CA SER A 261 19.26 -7.03 16.65
C SER A 261 20.05 -7.86 15.63
N GLY A 262 20.07 -9.18 15.81
CA GLY A 262 20.40 -10.08 14.69
C GLY A 262 19.40 -9.94 13.54
N GLN A 263 19.84 -10.30 12.33
CA GLN A 263 18.98 -10.29 11.13
C GLN A 263 17.84 -11.30 11.28
N ARG A 264 16.65 -10.95 10.77
CA ARG A 264 15.47 -11.83 10.73
C ARG A 264 14.90 -11.82 9.33
N GLN A 265 14.61 -12.99 8.76
CA GLN A 265 13.94 -13.05 7.46
C GLN A 265 12.47 -12.63 7.61
N LEU A 266 12.06 -11.68 6.79
CA LEU A 266 10.74 -11.06 6.76
C LEU A 266 9.90 -11.67 5.62
N SER A 267 10.49 -11.93 4.46
CA SER A 267 9.82 -12.61 3.34
C SER A 267 9.35 -14.02 3.72
N ILE A 268 8.19 -14.43 3.21
CA ILE A 268 7.60 -15.76 3.42
C ILE A 268 8.57 -16.84 2.92
N PRO A 269 8.91 -17.86 3.73
CA PRO A 269 9.74 -18.97 3.31
C PRO A 269 9.18 -19.67 2.06
N GLY A 270 10.05 -19.92 1.07
CA GLY A 270 9.65 -20.52 -0.20
C GLY A 270 9.09 -19.52 -1.22
N THR A 271 9.21 -18.21 -0.96
CA THR A 271 9.01 -17.15 -1.96
C THR A 271 10.35 -16.51 -2.34
N ALA A 272 10.41 -15.94 -3.54
CA ALA A 272 11.53 -15.15 -4.03
C ALA A 272 11.03 -13.75 -4.43
N LEU A 273 11.65 -12.70 -3.88
CA LEU A 273 11.42 -11.31 -4.31
C LEU A 273 11.68 -11.14 -5.80
N SER A 274 10.91 -10.26 -6.44
CA SER A 274 11.25 -9.72 -7.76
C SER A 274 12.57 -8.94 -7.71
N ASP A 275 13.32 -8.95 -8.81
CA ASP A 275 14.54 -8.14 -8.94
C ASP A 275 14.25 -6.64 -8.86
N ASP A 276 13.06 -6.21 -9.30
CA ASP A 276 12.58 -4.86 -9.09
C ASP A 276 11.98 -4.76 -7.67
N PRO A 277 12.57 -3.98 -6.73
CA PRO A 277 12.20 -4.01 -5.32
C PRO A 277 10.87 -3.27 -5.05
N MET A 278 9.78 -3.85 -5.52
CA MET A 278 8.41 -3.41 -5.26
C MET A 278 7.92 -3.83 -3.87
N TRP A 279 8.54 -3.30 -2.82
CA TRP A 279 8.12 -3.52 -1.43
C TRP A 279 8.09 -2.22 -0.62
N GLN A 280 7.23 -2.13 0.39
CA GLN A 280 7.19 -1.01 1.34
C GLN A 280 6.94 -1.47 2.76
N LEU A 281 7.47 -0.72 3.72
CA LEU A 281 7.26 -0.94 5.15
C LEU A 281 6.29 0.09 5.75
N ALA A 282 5.29 -0.41 6.47
CA ALA A 282 4.45 0.37 7.36
C ALA A 282 4.69 0.02 8.83
N LEU A 283 4.60 1.03 9.69
CA LEU A 283 4.61 0.87 11.14
C LEU A 283 3.25 1.25 11.74
N GLY A 284 2.88 0.54 12.80
CA GLY A 284 1.68 0.80 13.61
C GLY A 284 2.07 1.26 15.02
N SER A 285 1.45 0.66 16.04
CA SER A 285 1.92 0.77 17.43
C SER A 285 3.37 0.29 17.55
N PRO A 286 4.11 0.66 18.62
CA PRO A 286 5.48 0.21 18.80
C PRO A 286 5.65 -1.30 18.65
N GLY A 287 6.64 -1.73 17.85
CA GLY A 287 6.81 -3.13 17.47
C GLY A 287 5.90 -3.64 16.35
N ARG A 288 4.76 -3.03 16.08
CA ARG A 288 3.86 -3.48 15.02
C ARG A 288 4.35 -2.99 13.66
N LEU A 289 4.52 -3.92 12.74
CA LEU A 289 4.92 -3.60 11.36
C LEU A 289 4.21 -4.49 10.35
N ALA A 290 4.13 -4.00 9.13
CA ALA A 290 3.77 -4.79 7.97
C ALA A 290 4.57 -4.37 6.74
N VAL A 291 4.85 -5.34 5.89
CA VAL A 291 5.60 -5.18 4.66
C VAL A 291 4.85 -5.85 3.54
N ASN A 292 4.54 -5.10 2.49
CA ASN A 292 4.09 -5.68 1.23
C ASN A 292 5.30 -5.91 0.33
N TYR A 293 5.26 -6.92 -0.53
CA TYR A 293 6.28 -7.12 -1.56
C TYR A 293 5.75 -7.92 -2.75
N ALA A 294 6.35 -7.71 -3.92
CA ALA A 294 6.15 -8.55 -5.09
C ALA A 294 7.16 -9.71 -5.13
N GLY A 295 6.73 -10.89 -5.56
CA GLY A 295 7.62 -12.03 -5.73
C GLY A 295 6.94 -13.27 -6.30
N THR A 296 7.67 -14.37 -6.43
CA THR A 296 7.13 -15.65 -6.90
C THR A 296 7.11 -16.71 -5.82
N GLN A 297 6.26 -17.71 -6.02
CA GLN A 297 6.33 -18.95 -5.26
C GLN A 297 7.44 -19.85 -5.85
N GLY A 298 8.32 -20.38 -4.99
CA GLY A 298 9.49 -21.16 -5.39
C GLY A 298 10.80 -20.37 -5.37
N SER A 299 11.84 -20.89 -6.03
CA SER A 299 13.22 -20.36 -5.96
C SER A 299 13.73 -19.75 -7.28
N SER A 300 12.92 -19.70 -8.34
CA SER A 300 13.30 -19.04 -9.59
C SER A 300 12.67 -17.65 -9.62
N ASN A 301 13.53 -16.63 -9.60
CA ASN A 301 13.15 -15.26 -9.88
C ASN A 301 12.72 -15.14 -11.37
N PRO A 302 11.46 -14.76 -11.67
CA PRO A 302 10.94 -14.70 -13.04
C PRO A 302 11.37 -13.43 -13.78
N CYS A 303 11.90 -12.44 -13.06
CA CYS A 303 12.13 -11.08 -13.55
C CYS A 303 13.54 -10.85 -14.07
N SER A 304 14.44 -11.83 -13.97
CA SER A 304 15.86 -11.62 -14.27
C SER A 304 16.09 -11.19 -15.73
N GLY A 305 16.37 -9.90 -15.92
CA GLY A 305 16.65 -9.30 -17.22
C GLY A 305 15.44 -9.12 -18.15
N ALA A 306 14.21 -9.21 -17.65
CA ALA A 306 12.99 -9.11 -18.46
C ALA A 306 12.40 -7.68 -18.44
N THR A 307 11.88 -7.22 -19.58
CA THR A 307 11.14 -5.95 -19.73
C THR A 307 9.67 -6.04 -19.24
N SER A 308 9.25 -7.19 -18.75
CA SER A 308 7.93 -7.45 -18.17
C SER A 308 8.02 -8.72 -17.34
N CYS A 309 7.40 -8.77 -16.16
CA CYS A 309 7.34 -9.98 -15.36
C CYS A 309 5.93 -10.55 -15.38
N SER A 310 5.80 -11.79 -15.84
CA SER A 310 4.63 -12.63 -15.56
C SER A 310 4.88 -13.43 -14.27
N ASP A 311 3.82 -14.00 -13.70
CA ASP A 311 3.87 -14.92 -12.55
C ASP A 311 4.17 -14.28 -11.19
N LEU A 312 4.06 -12.95 -11.05
CA LEU A 312 4.23 -12.30 -9.76
C LEU A 312 2.98 -12.48 -8.89
N ASN A 313 3.22 -12.77 -7.63
CA ASN A 313 2.25 -12.63 -6.56
C ASN A 313 2.64 -11.43 -5.70
N MET A 314 1.64 -10.75 -5.19
CA MET A 314 1.81 -9.76 -4.14
C MET A 314 1.66 -10.47 -2.79
N TYR A 315 2.53 -10.15 -1.85
CA TYR A 315 2.50 -10.71 -0.50
C TYR A 315 2.39 -9.58 0.51
N LEU A 316 1.70 -9.85 1.62
CA LEU A 316 1.80 -9.05 2.84
C LEU A 316 2.38 -9.93 3.94
N VAL A 317 3.35 -9.41 4.67
CA VAL A 317 3.83 -9.99 5.92
C VAL A 317 3.68 -8.97 7.03
N GLU A 318 3.18 -9.40 8.18
CA GLU A 318 2.97 -8.57 9.35
C GLU A 318 3.40 -9.24 10.65
N THR A 319 3.57 -8.42 11.68
CA THR A 319 3.71 -8.87 13.06
C THR A 319 3.16 -7.81 14.02
N ASP A 320 2.58 -8.26 15.14
CA ASP A 320 2.11 -7.37 16.20
C ASP A 320 3.27 -6.79 17.03
N ASN A 321 4.43 -7.48 17.05
CA ASN A 321 5.56 -7.07 17.88
C ASN A 321 6.91 -7.60 17.38
N ALA A 322 7.50 -6.90 16.44
CA ALA A 322 8.86 -7.09 15.96
C ALA A 322 9.95 -6.86 17.02
N LEU A 323 9.62 -6.27 18.18
CA LEU A 323 10.58 -6.16 19.28
C LEU A 323 10.78 -7.54 19.94
N ASP A 324 9.79 -8.44 19.95
CA ASP A 324 9.91 -9.74 20.60
C ASP A 324 11.13 -10.55 20.06
N PRO A 325 12.02 -11.10 20.91
CA PRO A 325 13.06 -12.02 20.46
C PRO A 325 12.52 -13.27 19.75
N ASN A 326 11.30 -13.71 20.06
CA ASN A 326 10.60 -14.84 19.47
C ASN A 326 9.45 -14.39 18.54
N VAL A 327 9.67 -13.28 17.82
CA VAL A 327 8.68 -12.71 16.89
C VAL A 327 8.10 -13.77 15.96
N VAL A 328 6.78 -13.71 15.76
CA VAL A 328 6.06 -14.47 14.75
C VAL A 328 5.67 -13.50 13.63
N PHE A 329 6.06 -13.84 12.41
CA PHE A 329 5.60 -13.18 11.20
C PHE A 329 4.45 -13.98 10.60
N ARG A 330 3.35 -13.31 10.28
CA ARG A 330 2.20 -13.88 9.56
C ARG A 330 2.22 -13.29 8.17
N GLY A 331 2.05 -14.12 7.15
CA GLY A 331 2.02 -13.61 5.79
C GLY A 331 1.14 -14.43 4.87
N ALA A 332 0.62 -13.78 3.84
CA ALA A 332 -0.25 -14.36 2.84
C ALA A 332 0.02 -13.72 1.47
N ALA A 333 -0.31 -14.46 0.41
CA ALA A 333 -0.48 -13.87 -0.91
C ALA A 333 -1.76 -12.99 -0.92
N LEU A 334 -1.71 -11.91 -1.67
CA LEU A 334 -2.78 -10.91 -1.80
C LEU A 334 -3.64 -11.13 -3.04
N ASN A 335 -3.09 -11.81 -4.03
CA ASN A 335 -3.78 -12.29 -5.22
C ASN A 335 -3.99 -13.81 -5.15
N ASP A 336 -4.91 -14.36 -5.95
CA ASP A 336 -5.05 -15.80 -6.09
C ASP A 336 -3.75 -16.36 -6.69
N PRO A 337 -3.14 -17.41 -6.10
CA PRO A 337 -1.91 -18.00 -6.61
C PRO A 337 -2.00 -18.58 -8.03
N ASN A 338 -3.20 -18.81 -8.57
CA ASN A 338 -3.45 -19.23 -9.95
C ASN A 338 -3.74 -18.05 -10.88
N ASP A 339 -3.98 -16.87 -10.31
CA ASP A 339 -4.20 -15.60 -10.99
C ASP A 339 -3.03 -14.67 -10.72
N HIS A 340 -1.96 -14.92 -11.45
CA HIS A 340 -0.74 -14.18 -11.31
C HIS A 340 -0.90 -12.74 -11.79
N THR A 341 -0.36 -11.80 -11.02
CA THR A 341 -0.27 -10.40 -11.45
C THR A 341 0.81 -10.25 -12.52
N SER A 342 0.52 -9.46 -13.55
CA SER A 342 1.49 -9.08 -14.58
C SER A 342 2.07 -7.70 -14.30
N TYR A 343 3.39 -7.60 -14.26
CA TYR A 343 4.15 -6.35 -14.23
C TYR A 343 4.57 -5.96 -15.64
N MET A 344 4.27 -4.73 -16.05
CA MET A 344 4.73 -4.14 -17.31
C MET A 344 5.69 -3.00 -16.99
N LEU A 345 6.96 -3.08 -17.44
CA LEU A 345 7.82 -1.89 -17.45
C LEU A 345 7.21 -0.89 -18.44
N GLY A 346 6.86 0.29 -17.92
CA GLY A 346 6.08 1.33 -18.60
C GLY A 346 4.67 1.56 -18.03
N GLY A 347 4.25 0.78 -17.03
CA GLY A 347 3.12 1.10 -16.13
C GLY A 347 3.59 1.71 -14.80
N SER A 348 2.71 1.78 -13.80
CA SER A 348 3.14 2.10 -12.43
C SER A 348 4.19 1.09 -11.94
N ASP A 349 5.08 1.50 -11.06
CA ASP A 349 6.19 0.72 -10.46
C ASP A 349 6.19 0.83 -8.92
N PHE A 350 5.08 1.33 -8.40
CA PHE A 350 4.87 1.67 -7.00
C PHE A 350 4.00 0.66 -6.26
N SER A 351 4.53 0.06 -5.20
CA SER A 351 3.74 -0.56 -4.14
C SER A 351 3.72 0.33 -2.90
N ASP A 352 2.67 0.24 -2.07
CA ASP A 352 2.60 0.85 -0.74
C ASP A 352 1.76 0.04 0.23
N VAL A 353 2.01 0.25 1.52
CA VAL A 353 1.23 -0.30 2.61
C VAL A 353 1.11 0.71 3.74
N THR A 354 -0.03 0.73 4.43
CA THR A 354 -0.23 1.47 5.67
C THR A 354 -1.09 0.68 6.65
N ILE A 355 -0.92 0.98 7.94
CA ILE A 355 -1.69 0.41 9.04
C ILE A 355 -2.64 1.49 9.57
N GLY A 356 -3.93 1.22 9.45
CA GLY A 356 -5.01 2.05 9.97
C GLY A 356 -5.13 1.98 11.51
N PRO A 357 -5.82 2.94 12.13
CA PRO A 357 -5.99 3.01 13.58
C PRO A 357 -6.86 1.86 14.13
N ASP A 358 -7.65 1.25 13.27
CA ASP A 358 -8.51 0.08 13.44
C ASP A 358 -7.78 -1.25 13.13
N SER A 359 -6.44 -1.25 13.04
CA SER A 359 -5.64 -2.41 12.64
C SER A 359 -5.86 -2.86 11.19
N VAL A 360 -6.50 -2.03 10.38
CA VAL A 360 -6.82 -2.33 8.99
C VAL A 360 -5.65 -2.03 8.08
N PHE A 361 -5.29 -2.99 7.24
CA PHE A 361 -4.25 -2.80 6.24
C PHE A 361 -4.81 -2.18 4.97
N ARG A 362 -4.12 -1.18 4.45
CA ARG A 362 -4.37 -0.62 3.12
C ARG A 362 -3.08 -0.73 2.34
N ALA A 363 -3.16 -1.24 1.11
CA ALA A 363 -2.02 -1.32 0.22
C ALA A 363 -2.38 -0.72 -1.13
N ALA A 364 -1.42 -0.13 -1.83
CA ALA A 364 -1.55 0.35 -3.21
C ALA A 364 -0.55 -0.42 -4.08
N PHE A 365 -0.90 -0.74 -5.33
CA PHE A 365 -0.04 -1.50 -6.24
C PHE A 365 -0.04 -0.89 -7.64
N PRO A 366 0.97 -1.22 -8.46
CA PRO A 366 0.99 -0.78 -9.83
C PRO A 366 -0.22 -1.18 -10.65
N GLY A 367 -0.72 -0.23 -11.45
CA GLY A 367 -1.90 -0.44 -12.27
C GLY A 367 -3.22 -0.28 -11.51
N GLY A 368 -3.21 0.16 -10.25
CA GLY A 368 -4.47 0.31 -9.50
C GLY A 368 -5.19 -1.01 -9.21
N HIS A 369 -4.54 -2.14 -9.48
CA HIS A 369 -5.15 -3.47 -9.39
C HIS A 369 -4.92 -4.09 -8.00
N ILE A 370 -5.49 -3.48 -6.95
CA ILE A 370 -5.77 -4.19 -5.68
C ILE A 370 -7.18 -4.78 -5.76
N GLY A 371 -7.25 -5.99 -6.32
CA GLY A 371 -8.53 -6.67 -6.58
C GLY A 371 -9.13 -6.16 -7.88
N TRP A 372 -9.48 -7.09 -8.75
CA TRP A 372 -10.17 -6.89 -10.01
C TRP A 372 -11.22 -5.78 -9.92
N LEU A 373 -10.85 -4.60 -10.43
CA LEU A 373 -11.75 -3.60 -10.98
C LEU A 373 -11.38 -3.42 -12.45
N ASP A 374 -11.20 -4.53 -13.17
CA ASP A 374 -11.41 -4.48 -14.60
C ASP A 374 -12.92 -4.59 -14.86
N ALA A 375 -13.32 -4.50 -16.13
CA ALA A 375 -14.71 -4.62 -16.53
C ALA A 375 -15.32 -6.04 -16.31
N VAL A 376 -14.67 -6.90 -15.52
CA VAL A 376 -15.00 -8.32 -15.30
C VAL A 376 -15.42 -8.62 -13.85
N ASP A 377 -15.14 -7.74 -12.86
CA ASP A 377 -15.65 -7.99 -11.50
C ASP A 377 -17.17 -7.85 -11.42
N ASN A 378 -17.82 -9.00 -11.28
CA ASN A 378 -19.26 -9.09 -11.19
C ASN A 378 -19.78 -8.95 -9.75
N CYS A 379 -18.90 -8.82 -8.73
CA CYS A 379 -19.27 -8.56 -7.33
C CYS A 379 -18.37 -7.52 -6.62
N PRO A 380 -18.65 -6.21 -6.79
CA PRO A 380 -17.76 -5.13 -6.34
C PRO A 380 -17.47 -5.04 -4.84
N PHE A 381 -18.31 -5.64 -3.98
CA PHE A 381 -18.25 -5.43 -2.54
C PHE A 381 -18.17 -6.73 -1.71
N VAL A 382 -18.17 -7.88 -2.36
CA VAL A 382 -18.07 -9.19 -1.69
C VAL A 382 -17.20 -10.10 -2.54
N SER A 383 -16.39 -10.93 -1.90
CA SER A 383 -15.50 -11.83 -2.60
C SER A 383 -16.29 -12.82 -3.45
N ASN A 384 -16.04 -12.80 -4.77
CA ASN A 384 -16.44 -13.82 -5.72
C ASN A 384 -15.18 -14.36 -6.43
N PRO A 385 -14.36 -15.20 -5.76
CA PRO A 385 -13.02 -15.56 -6.25
C PRO A 385 -13.02 -16.16 -7.66
N ASP A 386 -14.02 -16.99 -7.97
CA ASP A 386 -14.14 -17.68 -9.25
C ASP A 386 -14.88 -16.85 -10.31
N GLN A 387 -15.29 -15.61 -9.97
CA GLN A 387 -16.08 -14.71 -10.82
C GLN A 387 -17.31 -15.40 -11.43
N LEU A 388 -17.90 -16.35 -10.70
CA LEU A 388 -19.06 -17.09 -11.18
C LEU A 388 -20.26 -16.16 -11.29
N ASP A 389 -20.87 -16.17 -12.46
CA ASP A 389 -22.16 -15.58 -12.78
C ASP A 389 -22.94 -16.69 -13.49
N SER A 390 -23.48 -17.60 -12.69
CA SER A 390 -24.09 -18.84 -13.16
C SER A 390 -25.50 -18.60 -13.70
N GLY A 391 -26.03 -17.39 -13.58
CA GLY A 391 -27.39 -17.08 -13.99
C GLY A 391 -27.87 -15.69 -13.58
N GLY A 392 -29.13 -15.62 -13.20
CA GLY A 392 -29.79 -14.37 -12.85
C GLY A 392 -31.22 -14.64 -12.40
N ILE A 393 -32.10 -13.66 -12.59
CA ILE A 393 -33.51 -13.83 -12.22
C ILE A 393 -34.19 -14.86 -13.12
N ASN A 394 -34.54 -16.01 -12.55
CA ASN A 394 -35.21 -17.14 -13.22
C ASN A 394 -34.55 -17.58 -14.53
N THR A 395 -33.22 -17.47 -14.60
CA THR A 395 -32.43 -17.80 -15.79
C THR A 395 -31.08 -18.38 -15.40
N THR A 396 -30.53 -19.24 -16.24
CA THR A 396 -29.13 -19.71 -16.18
C THR A 396 -28.23 -18.89 -17.11
N VAL A 397 -28.75 -17.80 -17.67
CA VAL A 397 -27.99 -16.88 -18.51
C VAL A 397 -27.36 -15.84 -17.59
N PRO A 398 -26.04 -15.68 -17.62
CA PRO A 398 -25.33 -14.68 -16.83
C PRO A 398 -25.90 -13.27 -17.06
N ASP A 399 -26.14 -12.50 -15.99
CA ASP A 399 -26.71 -11.14 -16.08
C ASP A 399 -25.70 -10.01 -15.79
N GLY A 400 -24.44 -10.37 -15.56
CA GLY A 400 -23.34 -9.49 -15.22
C GLY A 400 -23.18 -9.26 -13.71
N ILE A 401 -23.97 -9.94 -12.88
CA ILE A 401 -23.91 -9.85 -11.42
C ILE A 401 -23.57 -11.23 -10.87
N GLY A 402 -22.50 -11.31 -10.09
CA GLY A 402 -21.94 -12.59 -9.66
C GLY A 402 -22.77 -13.30 -8.60
N ASP A 403 -22.59 -14.61 -8.53
CA ASP A 403 -23.30 -15.51 -7.60
C ASP A 403 -23.15 -15.07 -6.13
N ALA A 404 -22.00 -14.47 -5.77
CA ALA A 404 -21.74 -14.02 -4.41
C ALA A 404 -22.56 -12.80 -3.97
N CYS A 405 -23.02 -11.97 -4.91
CA CYS A 405 -23.68 -10.69 -4.66
C CYS A 405 -25.06 -10.55 -5.29
N GLN A 406 -25.53 -11.55 -6.05
CA GLN A 406 -26.84 -11.52 -6.68
C GLN A 406 -27.96 -11.51 -5.63
N CYS A 407 -28.58 -10.34 -5.41
CA CYS A 407 -29.64 -10.23 -4.41
C CYS A 407 -30.81 -11.16 -4.75
N GLY A 408 -31.32 -11.83 -3.73
CA GLY A 408 -32.35 -12.84 -3.86
C GLY A 408 -31.82 -14.26 -4.06
N ASP A 409 -30.54 -14.47 -4.40
CA ASP A 409 -29.95 -15.82 -4.40
C ASP A 409 -29.41 -16.14 -3.00
N VAL A 410 -30.30 -16.64 -2.13
CA VAL A 410 -29.92 -17.06 -0.78
C VAL A 410 -29.53 -18.53 -0.73
N THR A 411 -29.74 -19.26 -1.83
CA THR A 411 -29.35 -20.67 -1.94
C THR A 411 -27.92 -20.84 -2.46
N GLY A 412 -27.32 -19.78 -3.01
CA GLY A 412 -25.94 -19.73 -3.46
C GLY A 412 -25.69 -20.56 -4.72
N ASN A 413 -26.69 -20.66 -5.60
CA ASN A 413 -26.61 -21.44 -6.84
C ASN A 413 -26.55 -20.58 -8.10
N GLY A 414 -26.52 -19.26 -7.96
CA GLY A 414 -26.49 -18.25 -9.02
C GLY A 414 -27.83 -17.99 -9.71
N ILE A 415 -28.95 -18.58 -9.26
CA ILE A 415 -30.25 -18.46 -9.92
C ILE A 415 -31.32 -18.01 -8.93
N VAL A 416 -31.76 -16.77 -9.06
CA VAL A 416 -32.83 -16.21 -8.22
C VAL A 416 -34.19 -16.76 -8.66
N ASN A 417 -34.78 -17.66 -7.87
CA ASN A 417 -36.04 -18.30 -8.24
C ASN A 417 -36.96 -18.64 -7.03
N GLY A 418 -37.97 -19.48 -7.26
CA GLY A 418 -38.93 -19.88 -6.23
C GLY A 418 -38.32 -20.68 -5.07
N GLN A 419 -37.17 -21.30 -5.25
CA GLN A 419 -36.42 -21.98 -4.20
C GLN A 419 -35.90 -20.96 -3.18
N ASP A 420 -35.30 -19.87 -3.65
CA ASP A 420 -34.82 -18.78 -2.79
C ASP A 420 -35.98 -18.09 -2.07
N ALA A 421 -37.07 -17.80 -2.78
CA ALA A 421 -38.27 -17.25 -2.17
C ALA A 421 -38.79 -18.13 -1.01
N ASN A 422 -38.72 -19.46 -1.16
CA ASN A 422 -39.10 -20.38 -0.10
C ASN A 422 -38.09 -20.40 1.05
N ALA A 423 -36.78 -20.34 0.76
CA ALA A 423 -35.73 -20.27 1.76
C ALA A 423 -35.85 -18.98 2.61
N ILE A 424 -36.03 -17.83 1.97
CA ILE A 424 -36.28 -16.53 2.63
C ILE A 424 -37.56 -16.58 3.46
N LYS A 425 -38.65 -17.14 2.91
CA LYS A 425 -39.93 -17.25 3.64
C LYS A 425 -39.80 -18.12 4.90
N ARG A 426 -39.08 -19.24 4.82
CA ARG A 426 -38.83 -20.11 5.98
C ARG A 426 -37.99 -19.39 7.03
N HIS A 427 -36.95 -18.69 6.60
CA HIS A 427 -36.10 -17.87 7.46
C HIS A 427 -36.93 -16.79 8.19
N GLY A 428 -37.69 -15.98 7.45
CA GLY A 428 -38.55 -14.94 8.04
C GLY A 428 -39.66 -15.45 8.97
N LEU A 429 -40.03 -16.74 8.87
CA LEU A 429 -40.96 -17.42 9.78
C LEU A 429 -40.25 -18.17 10.93
N ARG A 430 -38.92 -18.13 10.99
CA ARG A 430 -38.07 -18.84 11.97
C ARG A 430 -38.33 -20.35 11.98
N ILE A 431 -38.51 -20.94 10.79
CA ILE A 431 -38.77 -22.38 10.62
C ILE A 431 -37.44 -23.10 10.35
N GLU A 432 -36.84 -23.62 11.42
CA GLU A 432 -35.58 -24.36 11.39
C GLU A 432 -35.77 -25.88 11.43
N PRO A 433 -34.87 -26.67 10.78
CA PRO A 433 -33.71 -26.22 10.03
C PRO A 433 -34.07 -25.66 8.64
N ASN A 434 -33.31 -24.66 8.19
CA ASN A 434 -33.40 -24.07 6.86
C ASN A 434 -32.10 -24.29 6.05
N PRO A 435 -31.80 -25.54 5.63
CA PRO A 435 -30.51 -25.90 5.04
C PRO A 435 -30.26 -25.28 3.66
N THR A 436 -31.27 -24.65 3.06
CA THR A 436 -31.18 -24.00 1.74
C THR A 436 -30.93 -22.49 1.84
N PHE A 437 -30.83 -21.94 3.05
CA PHE A 437 -30.53 -20.53 3.27
C PHE A 437 -29.04 -20.41 3.62
N LEU A 438 -28.21 -20.34 2.58
CA LEU A 438 -26.75 -20.42 2.67
C LEU A 438 -26.07 -19.05 2.62
N VAL A 439 -26.69 -18.06 1.97
CA VAL A 439 -26.12 -16.73 1.76
C VAL A 439 -27.04 -15.64 2.33
N PRO A 440 -27.03 -15.41 3.67
CA PRO A 440 -27.90 -14.41 4.31
C PRO A 440 -27.73 -12.99 3.77
N GLY A 441 -26.49 -12.65 3.36
CA GLY A 441 -26.13 -11.35 2.81
C GLY A 441 -26.87 -10.98 1.52
N ASN A 442 -27.45 -11.96 0.80
CA ASN A 442 -28.19 -11.75 -0.44
C ASN A 442 -29.69 -11.49 -0.22
N CYS A 443 -30.21 -11.56 1.00
CA CYS A 443 -31.66 -11.64 1.21
C CYS A 443 -32.45 -10.34 0.98
N ASP A 444 -31.92 -9.19 1.39
CA ASP A 444 -32.67 -7.91 1.42
C ASP A 444 -32.80 -7.29 0.02
N VAL A 445 -33.69 -7.83 -0.80
CA VAL A 445 -33.99 -7.32 -2.15
C VAL A 445 -34.83 -6.04 -2.12
N THR A 446 -35.51 -5.77 -0.99
CA THR A 446 -36.37 -4.59 -0.83
C THR A 446 -35.65 -3.37 -0.28
N GLY A 447 -34.45 -3.54 0.27
CA GLY A 447 -33.63 -2.48 0.88
C GLY A 447 -34.18 -1.98 2.21
N ASN A 448 -34.97 -2.79 2.92
CA ASN A 448 -35.63 -2.39 4.17
C ASN A 448 -34.81 -2.74 5.43
N GLY A 449 -33.63 -3.37 5.26
CA GLY A 449 -32.72 -3.81 6.32
C GLY A 449 -33.13 -5.12 6.99
N ALA A 450 -34.08 -5.88 6.44
CA ALA A 450 -34.58 -7.12 7.02
C ALA A 450 -34.72 -8.22 5.96
N CYS A 451 -34.48 -9.47 6.35
CA CYS A 451 -34.77 -10.65 5.51
C CYS A 451 -36.10 -11.26 5.93
N ASN A 452 -37.19 -10.94 5.24
CA ASN A 452 -38.51 -11.36 5.66
C ASN A 452 -39.47 -11.75 4.52
N GLY A 453 -40.76 -11.90 4.84
CA GLY A 453 -41.77 -12.29 3.86
C GLY A 453 -41.97 -11.28 2.71
N GLN A 454 -41.55 -10.03 2.86
CA GLN A 454 -41.55 -9.03 1.80
C GLN A 454 -40.51 -9.38 0.73
N ASP A 455 -39.30 -9.73 1.14
CA ASP A 455 -38.20 -10.13 0.26
C ASP A 455 -38.53 -11.45 -0.45
N ALA A 456 -39.08 -12.43 0.29
CA ALA A 456 -39.58 -13.67 -0.30
C ALA A 456 -40.63 -13.42 -1.39
N ASN A 457 -41.55 -12.48 -1.16
CA ASN A 457 -42.59 -12.14 -2.13
C ASN A 457 -42.02 -11.35 -3.32
N ALA A 458 -41.02 -10.49 -3.11
CA ALA A 458 -40.32 -9.78 -4.17
C ALA A 458 -39.54 -10.74 -5.07
N VAL A 459 -38.73 -11.64 -4.50
CA VAL A 459 -38.01 -12.71 -5.23
C VAL A 459 -38.98 -13.57 -6.04
N LYS A 460 -40.05 -14.06 -5.41
CA LYS A 460 -41.06 -14.90 -6.08
C LYS A 460 -41.69 -14.19 -7.29
N ARG A 461 -41.92 -12.89 -7.18
CA ARG A 461 -42.62 -12.11 -8.21
C ARG A 461 -41.68 -11.67 -9.33
N ALA A 462 -40.44 -11.31 -8.99
CA ALA A 462 -39.37 -11.08 -9.96
C ALA A 462 -39.12 -12.33 -10.80
N ALA A 463 -39.05 -13.52 -10.19
CA ALA A 463 -38.90 -14.79 -10.90
C ALA A 463 -40.10 -15.16 -11.81
N LEU A 464 -41.21 -14.42 -11.74
CA LEU A 464 -42.39 -14.58 -12.60
C LEU A 464 -42.56 -13.41 -13.58
N ASP A 465 -41.52 -12.57 -13.76
CA ASP A 465 -41.53 -11.35 -14.57
C ASP A 465 -42.62 -10.34 -14.16
N LEU A 466 -42.93 -10.27 -12.86
CA LEU A 466 -43.93 -9.34 -12.32
C LEU A 466 -43.25 -8.12 -11.67
N ALA A 467 -43.52 -6.92 -12.21
CA ALA A 467 -42.86 -5.66 -11.87
C ALA A 467 -43.10 -5.07 -10.45
N SER A 468 -43.84 -5.76 -9.57
CA SER A 468 -44.18 -5.26 -8.22
C SER A 468 -44.37 -6.45 -7.31
N PRO A 469 -44.00 -6.44 -6.01
CA PRO A 469 -43.29 -5.35 -5.33
C PRO A 469 -41.87 -5.17 -5.88
N LEU A 470 -41.24 -4.03 -5.57
CA LEU A 470 -39.91 -3.69 -6.06
C LEU A 470 -38.90 -4.77 -5.65
N PHE A 471 -38.14 -5.24 -6.64
CA PHE A 471 -36.97 -6.10 -6.49
C PHE A 471 -35.76 -5.28 -6.96
N GLY A 472 -34.71 -5.23 -6.15
CA GLY A 472 -33.49 -4.52 -6.53
C GLY A 472 -32.24 -5.12 -5.90
N GLN A 473 -31.09 -4.69 -6.41
CA GLN A 473 -29.77 -5.05 -5.89
C GLN A 473 -29.43 -4.23 -4.64
N ASN A 474 -30.20 -4.41 -3.57
CA ASN A 474 -30.10 -3.62 -2.33
C ASN A 474 -29.54 -4.40 -1.14
N CYS A 475 -29.26 -5.69 -1.33
CA CYS A 475 -28.80 -6.58 -0.27
C CYS A 475 -27.37 -6.28 0.15
N HIS A 476 -27.01 -6.71 1.36
CA HIS A 476 -25.74 -6.42 2.02
C HIS A 476 -24.52 -6.71 1.15
N ASN A 477 -24.51 -7.87 0.48
CA ASN A 477 -23.43 -8.28 -0.41
C ASN A 477 -23.33 -7.42 -1.69
N ALA A 478 -24.44 -6.86 -2.17
CA ALA A 478 -24.47 -6.00 -3.35
C ALA A 478 -24.13 -4.52 -3.06
N ILE A 479 -24.23 -4.08 -1.81
CA ILE A 479 -23.95 -2.68 -1.41
C ILE A 479 -22.77 -2.53 -0.44
N GLY A 480 -22.10 -3.64 -0.08
CA GLY A 480 -20.99 -3.64 0.87
C GLY A 480 -21.39 -3.31 2.30
N ALA A 481 -22.65 -3.54 2.68
CA ALA A 481 -23.11 -3.33 4.04
C ALA A 481 -22.79 -4.55 4.92
N PRO A 482 -22.47 -4.38 6.22
CA PRO A 482 -22.27 -5.50 7.13
C PRO A 482 -23.53 -6.36 7.24
N VAL A 483 -23.41 -7.68 7.19
CA VAL A 483 -24.54 -8.61 7.38
C VAL A 483 -24.88 -8.72 8.88
N PRO A 484 -26.09 -8.34 9.33
CA PRO A 484 -26.51 -8.54 10.71
C PRO A 484 -26.33 -9.99 11.20
N PRO A 485 -25.86 -10.22 12.46
CA PRO A 485 -25.69 -11.56 13.01
C PRO A 485 -27.00 -12.36 13.19
N ASP A 486 -28.14 -11.68 13.15
CA ASP A 486 -29.48 -12.23 13.31
C ASP A 486 -30.24 -12.39 11.98
N LEU A 487 -29.56 -12.16 10.84
CA LEU A 487 -29.98 -12.56 9.51
C LEU A 487 -29.68 -14.03 9.19
#